data_AF-A0A960TXE9-F1
#
_entry.id   AF-A0A960TXE9-F1
#
_cell.length_a   1.000
_cell.length_b   1.000
_cell.length_c   1.000
_cell.angle_alpha   90.00
_cell.angle_beta   90.00
_cell.angle_gamma   90.00
#
_symmetry.space_group_name_H-M   'P 1'
#
loop_
_entity.id
_entity.type
_entity.pdbx_description
1 polymer ?
#
loop_
_entity_poly.entity_id
_entity_poly.type
_entity_poly.pdbx_seq_one_letter_code
_entity_poly.pdbx_strand_id
1 'polypeptide(L)'
;LVMHDEDGTLDRPRESRKPIAKFVAHGADVVENGPLRAAIRFSGTLGGNDMAITYRLDAGARRLEIITDIEFRTPKKSVFAEFPSFFVDRGFHAEVPFGIVPHREAEEDAVLNFCERFSNWHGVAFLNEGIPAWRLKRGVVRATLLRSFTHLGNREAGPTAMNLGRHRFRYAVHAHPGTIRDGKAWKRAQSFVRPLRVVGPVMASNVAPTGSRRAPDSASLARVDRDNVMLSSLRALPGGDVEMRVYETVGELCDVRLFFGLPVAELTVADLNDETLKSFTPDGKTVRLTMHPFEVKTCRLRLSRDS
;
A
#
# COMPACT_ATOMS: atom_id res chain seq x y z
N LEU A 1 -1.58 -6.43 20.01
CA LEU A 1 -0.93 -7.58 19.35
C LEU A 1 -1.19 -8.82 20.17
N VAL A 2 -1.52 -9.93 19.51
CA VAL A 2 -1.86 -11.20 20.14
C VAL A 2 -1.13 -12.34 19.47
N MET A 3 -0.90 -13.42 20.22
CA MET A 3 -0.30 -14.65 19.73
C MET A 3 -1.26 -15.81 19.93
N HIS A 4 -1.29 -16.71 18.96
CA HIS A 4 -2.09 -17.93 19.00
C HIS A 4 -1.23 -19.16 18.71
N ASP A 5 -1.69 -20.31 19.21
CA ASP A 5 -1.17 -21.61 18.79
C ASP A 5 -1.64 -21.93 17.38
N GLU A 6 -0.75 -22.55 16.60
CA GLU A 6 -1.06 -23.17 15.32
C GLU A 6 -0.76 -24.67 15.42
N ASP A 7 -1.50 -25.49 14.68
CA ASP A 7 -1.24 -26.93 14.57
C ASP A 7 0.06 -27.26 13.81
N GLY A 8 0.59 -26.27 13.08
CA GLY A 8 1.87 -26.32 12.38
C GLY A 8 1.75 -26.70 10.91
N THR A 9 0.54 -26.69 10.33
CA THR A 9 0.28 -27.04 8.93
C THR A 9 -0.34 -25.87 8.18
N LEU A 10 0.31 -25.39 7.11
CA LEU A 10 -0.08 -24.12 6.45
C LEU A 10 -1.45 -24.17 5.74
N ASP A 11 -1.77 -25.28 5.07
CA ASP A 11 -2.96 -25.44 4.21
C ASP A 11 -4.23 -25.77 4.98
N ARG A 12 -4.10 -26.09 6.28
CA ARG A 12 -5.23 -26.32 7.20
C ARG A 12 -4.98 -25.63 8.54
N PRO A 13 -4.68 -24.32 8.54
CA PRO A 13 -4.22 -23.67 9.75
C PRO A 13 -5.34 -23.69 10.79
N ARG A 14 -5.10 -24.39 11.90
CA ARG A 14 -5.99 -24.40 13.06
C ARG A 14 -5.40 -23.55 14.16
N GLU A 15 -5.78 -22.28 14.12
CA GLU A 15 -5.52 -21.32 15.17
C GLU A 15 -6.30 -21.68 16.45
N SER A 16 -5.69 -21.49 17.62
CA SER A 16 -6.41 -21.55 18.89
C SER A 16 -7.57 -20.54 18.95
N ARG A 17 -8.72 -20.93 19.50
CA ARG A 17 -9.92 -20.04 19.60
C ARG A 17 -9.66 -18.75 20.38
N LYS A 18 -8.73 -18.79 21.34
CA LYS A 18 -8.33 -17.66 22.17
C LYS A 18 -6.84 -17.44 22.03
N PRO A 19 -6.37 -16.18 22.15
CA PRO A 19 -4.96 -15.90 22.17
C PRO A 19 -4.32 -16.56 23.40
N ILE A 20 -3.15 -17.15 23.20
CA ILE A 20 -2.34 -17.73 24.28
C ILE A 20 -1.50 -16.66 24.98
N ALA A 21 -1.23 -15.54 24.30
CA ALA A 21 -0.54 -14.39 24.86
C ALA A 21 -1.00 -13.08 24.22
N LYS A 22 -0.87 -12.00 24.98
CA LYS A 22 -1.00 -10.61 24.50
C LYS A 22 0.32 -9.90 24.75
N PHE A 23 0.59 -8.86 23.97
CA PHE A 23 1.77 -8.03 24.21
C PHE A 23 1.67 -7.37 25.59
N VAL A 24 2.75 -7.47 26.36
CA VAL A 24 2.91 -6.84 27.67
C VAL A 24 4.07 -5.86 27.56
N ALA A 25 3.78 -4.58 27.75
CA ALA A 25 4.80 -3.54 27.78
C ALA A 25 5.51 -3.53 29.14
N HIS A 26 6.83 -3.48 29.12
CA HIS A 26 7.69 -3.36 30.30
C HIS A 26 8.23 -1.94 30.46
N GLY A 27 8.24 -1.15 29.38
CA GLY A 27 8.66 0.24 29.37
C GLY A 27 8.14 1.01 28.16
N ALA A 28 8.23 2.33 28.23
CA ALA A 28 7.85 3.24 27.16
C ALA A 28 8.85 4.40 27.07
N ASP A 29 9.32 4.68 25.87
CA ASP A 29 10.29 5.73 25.58
C ASP A 29 9.73 6.68 24.52
N VAL A 30 9.90 8.00 24.72
CA VAL A 30 9.70 8.97 23.66
C VAL A 30 10.94 8.95 22.77
N VAL A 31 10.80 8.42 21.56
CA VAL A 31 11.93 8.22 20.62
C VAL A 31 12.04 9.33 19.57
N GLU A 32 10.96 10.08 19.35
CA GLU A 32 10.97 11.30 18.55
C GLU A 32 10.07 12.35 19.24
N ASN A 33 10.56 13.58 19.38
CA ASN A 33 9.83 14.70 20.00
C ASN A 33 10.11 16.02 19.25
N GLY A 34 10.00 15.96 17.92
CA GLY A 34 10.20 17.13 17.06
C GLY A 34 8.88 17.84 16.73
N PRO A 35 8.94 19.08 16.22
CA PRO A 35 7.74 19.85 15.89
C PRO A 35 6.91 19.26 14.73
N LEU A 36 7.54 18.44 13.88
CA LEU A 36 6.89 17.83 12.72
C LEU A 36 6.44 16.38 12.96
N ARG A 37 6.92 15.76 14.04
CA ARG A 37 6.72 14.33 14.29
C ARG A 37 7.01 13.97 15.74
N ALA A 38 6.12 13.18 16.32
CA ALA A 38 6.33 12.53 17.60
C ALA A 38 6.25 11.01 17.45
N ALA A 39 7.02 10.28 18.26
CA ALA A 39 6.95 8.83 18.31
C ALA A 39 7.24 8.30 19.72
N ILE A 40 6.45 7.31 20.12
CA ILE A 40 6.60 6.58 21.39
C ILE A 40 6.85 5.12 21.08
N ARG A 41 7.87 4.54 21.70
CA ARG A 41 8.24 3.12 21.59
C ARG A 41 7.90 2.42 22.89
N PHE A 42 7.10 1.37 22.80
CA PHE A 42 6.84 0.44 23.91
C PHE A 42 7.69 -0.79 23.74
N SER A 43 8.54 -1.10 24.72
CA SER A 43 9.38 -2.30 24.74
C SER A 43 8.78 -3.32 25.69
N GLY A 44 8.75 -4.59 25.31
CA GLY A 44 8.01 -5.59 26.03
C GLY A 44 8.20 -7.01 25.50
N THR A 45 7.23 -7.87 25.80
CA THR A 45 7.24 -9.26 25.36
C THR A 45 5.88 -9.71 24.84
N LEU A 46 5.87 -10.66 23.91
CA LEU A 46 4.69 -11.38 23.46
C LEU A 46 4.95 -12.89 23.51
N GLY A 47 4.30 -13.60 24.43
CA GLY A 47 4.47 -15.06 24.57
C GLY A 47 5.92 -15.49 24.79
N GLY A 48 6.70 -14.71 25.56
CA GLY A 48 8.13 -14.94 25.80
C GLY A 48 9.08 -14.45 24.70
N ASN A 49 8.56 -13.87 23.61
CA ASN A 49 9.38 -13.26 22.55
C ASN A 49 9.61 -11.78 22.84
N ASP A 50 10.84 -11.30 22.67
CA ASP A 50 11.17 -9.89 22.81
C ASP A 50 10.52 -9.09 21.68
N MET A 51 9.90 -7.97 22.02
CA MET A 51 9.08 -7.23 21.10
C MET A 51 9.09 -5.73 21.42
N ALA A 52 8.98 -4.91 20.38
CA ALA A 52 8.72 -3.49 20.55
C ALA A 52 7.70 -2.96 19.53
N ILE A 53 6.91 -1.99 19.96
CA ILE A 53 5.94 -1.31 19.11
C ILE A 53 6.24 0.19 19.15
N THR A 54 6.58 0.77 18.01
CA THR A 54 6.71 2.23 17.86
C THR A 54 5.45 2.78 17.20
N TYR A 55 4.77 3.71 17.88
CA TYR A 55 3.68 4.50 17.35
C TYR A 55 4.22 5.87 16.92
N ARG A 56 3.98 6.26 15.68
CA ARG A 56 4.50 7.50 15.08
C ARG A 56 3.39 8.32 14.46
N LEU A 57 3.38 9.61 14.76
CA LEU A 57 2.38 10.56 14.25
C LEU A 57 3.06 11.84 13.76
N ASP A 58 2.76 12.20 12.52
CA ASP A 58 3.22 13.44 11.89
C ASP A 58 2.27 14.59 12.21
N ALA A 59 2.80 15.81 12.31
CA ALA A 59 2.01 17.00 12.58
C ALA A 59 0.90 17.18 11.52
N GLY A 60 -0.34 17.34 11.98
CA GLY A 60 -1.51 17.49 11.11
C GLY A 60 -1.97 16.22 10.37
N ALA A 61 -1.27 15.09 10.54
CA ALA A 61 -1.65 13.84 9.91
C ALA A 61 -2.81 13.16 10.66
N ARG A 62 -3.65 12.45 9.90
CA ARG A 62 -4.68 11.52 10.44
C ARG A 62 -4.23 10.06 10.40
N ARG A 63 -2.97 9.82 10.04
CA ARG A 63 -2.37 8.50 9.91
C ARG A 63 -1.45 8.24 11.09
N LEU A 64 -1.80 7.26 11.92
CA LEU A 64 -0.92 6.72 12.95
C LEU A 64 -0.12 5.56 12.35
N GLU A 65 1.18 5.73 12.23
CA GLU A 65 2.07 4.67 11.75
C GLU A 65 2.50 3.78 12.93
N ILE A 66 2.53 2.48 12.68
CA ILE A 66 2.82 1.45 13.67
C ILE A 66 3.95 0.58 13.13
N ILE A 67 5.08 0.58 13.82
CA ILE A 67 6.22 -0.27 13.54
C ILE A 67 6.30 -1.32 14.63
N THR A 68 6.23 -2.59 14.24
CA THR A 68 6.36 -3.73 15.15
C THR A 68 7.67 -4.44 14.89
N ASP A 69 8.57 -4.45 15.88
CA ASP A 69 9.78 -5.26 15.90
C ASP A 69 9.55 -6.49 16.78
N ILE A 70 9.93 -7.68 16.33
CA ILE A 70 9.88 -8.91 17.14
C ILE A 70 11.10 -9.79 16.87
N GLU A 71 11.69 -10.32 17.93
CA GLU A 71 12.66 -11.42 17.88
C GLU A 71 11.91 -12.72 18.16
N PHE A 72 11.48 -13.39 17.08
CA PHE A 72 10.55 -14.51 17.14
C PHE A 72 11.29 -15.85 17.29
N ARG A 73 10.99 -16.59 18.35
CA ARG A 73 11.68 -17.81 18.79
C ARG A 73 10.74 -19.00 19.03
N THR A 74 9.43 -18.80 18.89
CA THR A 74 8.40 -19.78 19.26
C THR A 74 7.72 -20.35 18.02
N PRO A 75 8.15 -21.51 17.49
CA PRO A 75 7.56 -22.09 16.29
C PRO A 75 6.11 -22.55 16.50
N LYS A 76 5.38 -22.76 15.39
CA LYS A 76 3.95 -23.16 15.40
C LYS A 76 3.08 -22.16 16.16
N LYS A 77 3.30 -20.87 15.85
CA LYS A 77 2.55 -19.74 16.39
C LYS A 77 2.25 -18.75 15.28
N SER A 78 1.16 -18.02 15.43
CA SER A 78 0.85 -16.84 14.62
C SER A 78 0.81 -15.59 15.48
N VAL A 79 1.26 -14.48 14.92
CA VAL A 79 1.21 -13.15 15.54
C VAL A 79 0.28 -12.27 14.74
N PHE A 80 -0.67 -11.66 15.43
CA PHE A 80 -1.69 -10.82 14.82
C PHE A 80 -1.71 -9.40 15.41
N ALA A 81 -1.96 -8.44 14.53
CA ALA A 81 -2.44 -7.12 14.94
C ALA A 81 -3.96 -7.07 14.88
N GLU A 82 -4.60 -6.68 15.97
CA GLU A 82 -6.05 -6.62 16.09
C GLU A 82 -6.50 -5.19 16.30
N PHE A 83 -7.48 -4.77 15.50
CA PHE A 83 -8.10 -3.46 15.52
C PHE A 83 -9.61 -3.64 15.73
N PRO A 84 -10.08 -3.61 16.98
CA PRO A 84 -11.50 -3.50 17.26
C PRO A 84 -12.06 -2.27 16.55
N SER A 85 -13.08 -2.48 15.72
CA SER A 85 -13.66 -1.45 14.85
C SER A 85 -15.18 -1.45 15.02
N PHE A 86 -15.73 -0.32 15.44
CA PHE A 86 -17.13 -0.19 15.83
C PHE A 86 -17.96 0.38 14.67
N PHE A 87 -18.17 -0.43 13.64
CA PHE A 87 -19.10 -0.13 12.54
C PHE A 87 -20.27 -1.12 12.53
N VAL A 88 -21.42 -0.66 12.04
CA VAL A 88 -22.68 -1.42 12.04
C VAL A 88 -22.69 -2.51 10.97
N ASP A 89 -22.05 -2.28 9.82
CA ASP A 89 -21.92 -3.30 8.77
C ASP A 89 -21.02 -4.46 9.22
N ARG A 90 -21.04 -5.55 8.45
CA ARG A 90 -20.20 -6.75 8.68
C ARG A 90 -19.13 -6.93 7.60
N GLY A 91 -18.75 -5.85 6.93
CA GLY A 91 -17.84 -5.90 5.80
C GLY A 91 -16.66 -4.96 5.96
N PHE A 92 -15.72 -5.13 5.05
CA PHE A 92 -14.61 -4.21 4.84
C PHE A 92 -14.27 -4.21 3.34
N HIS A 93 -13.69 -3.13 2.85
CA HIS A 93 -13.31 -2.99 1.46
C HIS A 93 -11.81 -3.16 1.35
N ALA A 94 -11.33 -4.04 0.47
CA ALA A 94 -9.92 -4.37 0.35
C ALA A 94 -9.40 -4.01 -1.05
N GLU A 95 -8.16 -3.55 -1.09
CA GLU A 95 -7.44 -3.36 -2.34
C GLU A 95 -7.10 -4.70 -2.99
N VAL A 96 -7.51 -4.83 -4.25
CA VAL A 96 -7.10 -5.88 -5.18
C VAL A 96 -6.34 -5.23 -6.35
N PRO A 97 -5.71 -6.01 -7.25
CA PRO A 97 -5.08 -5.42 -8.42
C PRO A 97 -6.06 -4.53 -9.20
N PHE A 98 -5.71 -3.24 -9.31
CA PHE A 98 -6.47 -2.22 -10.05
C PHE A 98 -7.90 -1.97 -9.58
N GLY A 99 -8.23 -2.23 -8.31
CA GLY A 99 -9.57 -1.94 -7.81
C GLY A 99 -9.75 -2.20 -6.34
N ILE A 100 -11.00 -2.11 -5.90
CA ILE A 100 -11.39 -2.30 -4.50
C ILE A 100 -12.63 -3.18 -4.48
N VAL A 101 -12.59 -4.24 -3.68
CA VAL A 101 -13.67 -5.22 -3.57
C VAL A 101 -14.23 -5.24 -2.14
N PRO A 102 -15.56 -5.28 -1.96
CA PRO A 102 -16.16 -5.51 -0.65
C PRO A 102 -16.02 -6.98 -0.24
N HIS A 103 -15.51 -7.20 0.96
CA HIS A 103 -15.45 -8.51 1.61
C HIS A 103 -16.38 -8.53 2.83
N ARG A 104 -16.98 -9.69 3.10
CA ARG A 104 -17.77 -9.94 4.32
C ARG A 104 -16.87 -10.56 5.37
N GLU A 105 -17.42 -10.87 6.55
CA GLU A 105 -16.71 -11.71 7.51
C GLU A 105 -16.26 -13.02 6.87
N ALA A 106 -14.95 -13.27 6.90
CA ALA A 106 -14.30 -14.44 6.32
C ALA A 106 -13.16 -14.90 7.24
N GLU A 107 -12.56 -16.06 6.93
CA GLU A 107 -11.43 -16.57 7.70
C GLU A 107 -10.13 -15.81 7.39
N GLU A 108 -9.89 -15.44 6.13
CA GLU A 108 -8.75 -14.64 5.67
C GLU A 108 -8.98 -14.16 4.22
N ASP A 109 -8.61 -12.92 3.92
CA ASP A 109 -8.66 -12.29 2.59
C ASP A 109 -7.28 -11.78 2.21
N ALA A 110 -6.97 -11.86 0.91
CA ALA A 110 -5.77 -11.28 0.34
C ALA A 110 -5.97 -9.78 0.08
N VAL A 111 -5.12 -8.95 0.66
CA VAL A 111 -5.18 -7.50 0.63
C VAL A 111 -3.85 -6.95 0.15
N LEU A 112 -3.83 -6.08 -0.85
CA LEU A 112 -2.56 -5.52 -1.35
C LEU A 112 -1.95 -4.54 -0.33
N ASN A 113 -2.32 -3.25 -0.34
CA ASN A 113 -1.72 -2.24 0.51
C ASN A 113 -2.69 -1.63 1.53
N PHE A 114 -4.00 -1.84 1.36
CA PHE A 114 -4.98 -1.39 2.34
C PHE A 114 -6.27 -2.19 2.35
N CYS A 115 -6.92 -2.18 3.51
CA CYS A 115 -8.35 -2.42 3.63
C CYS A 115 -9.00 -1.33 4.49
N GLU A 116 -10.30 -1.16 4.41
CA GLU A 116 -10.99 -0.10 5.15
C GLU A 116 -12.41 -0.46 5.55
N ARG A 117 -12.87 0.18 6.62
CA ARG A 117 -14.26 0.17 7.05
C ARG A 117 -14.75 1.61 7.12
N PHE A 118 -15.97 1.86 6.66
CA PHE A 118 -16.52 3.21 6.63
C PHE A 118 -18.03 3.21 6.80
N SER A 119 -18.55 4.37 7.17
CA SER A 119 -19.97 4.71 7.21
C SER A 119 -20.20 5.98 6.38
N ASN A 120 -21.40 6.56 6.45
CA ASN A 120 -21.64 7.87 5.83
C ASN A 120 -20.95 9.03 6.58
N TRP A 121 -20.41 8.80 7.78
CA TRP A 121 -19.90 9.86 8.67
C TRP A 121 -18.38 9.82 8.85
N HIS A 122 -17.81 8.62 8.90
CA HIS A 122 -16.40 8.39 9.11
C HIS A 122 -15.99 7.01 8.61
N GLY A 123 -14.69 6.85 8.40
CA GLY A 123 -14.06 5.58 8.13
C GLY A 123 -12.65 5.48 8.69
N VAL A 124 -12.14 4.27 8.67
CA VAL A 124 -10.81 3.89 9.12
C VAL A 124 -10.20 2.99 8.06
N ALA A 125 -9.13 3.46 7.43
CA ALA A 125 -8.30 2.67 6.53
C ALA A 125 -7.11 2.08 7.28
N PHE A 126 -6.86 0.80 7.08
CA PHE A 126 -5.73 0.05 7.58
C PHE A 126 -4.74 -0.13 6.43
N LEU A 127 -3.60 0.55 6.51
CA LEU A 127 -2.57 0.53 5.49
C LEU A 127 -1.48 -0.46 5.90
N ASN A 128 -0.85 -1.13 4.94
CA ASN A 128 0.18 -2.11 5.21
C ASN A 128 1.32 -2.07 4.19
N GLU A 129 2.51 -2.50 4.60
CA GLU A 129 3.67 -2.71 3.74
C GLU A 129 4.05 -4.20 3.80
N GLY A 130 3.58 -4.98 2.81
CA GLY A 130 3.93 -6.39 2.67
C GLY A 130 3.23 -7.33 3.66
N ILE A 131 2.03 -6.99 4.14
CA ILE A 131 1.22 -7.81 5.04
C ILE A 131 -0.08 -8.16 4.32
N PRO A 132 -0.11 -9.25 3.51
CA PRO A 132 -1.20 -9.49 2.58
C PRO A 132 -2.43 -10.15 3.20
N ALA A 133 -2.31 -10.73 4.40
CA ALA A 133 -3.37 -11.53 5.01
C ALA A 133 -4.13 -10.73 6.06
N TRP A 134 -5.40 -10.43 5.78
CA TRP A 134 -6.29 -9.69 6.66
C TRP A 134 -7.62 -10.39 6.81
N ARG A 135 -8.36 -10.09 7.88
CA ARG A 135 -9.74 -10.53 8.03
C ARG A 135 -10.57 -9.59 8.87
N LEU A 136 -11.88 -9.63 8.67
CA LEU A 136 -12.87 -9.08 9.58
C LEU A 136 -13.62 -10.21 10.27
N LYS A 137 -13.61 -10.23 11.60
CA LYS A 137 -14.40 -11.20 12.38
C LYS A 137 -14.92 -10.54 13.64
N ARG A 138 -16.24 -10.50 13.82
CA ARG A 138 -16.92 -9.95 15.00
C ARG A 138 -16.49 -8.50 15.30
N GLY A 139 -16.42 -7.67 14.25
CA GLY A 139 -16.03 -6.26 14.35
C GLY A 139 -14.53 -6.03 14.59
N VAL A 140 -13.69 -7.06 14.63
CA VAL A 140 -12.24 -6.92 14.74
C VAL A 140 -11.63 -7.08 13.35
N VAL A 141 -11.00 -6.01 12.84
CA VAL A 141 -10.11 -6.10 11.69
C VAL A 141 -8.77 -6.63 12.20
N ARG A 142 -8.24 -7.67 11.58
CA ARG A 142 -7.03 -8.33 12.01
C ARG A 142 -6.06 -8.49 10.85
N ALA A 143 -4.80 -8.15 11.08
CA ALA A 143 -3.69 -8.42 10.18
C ALA A 143 -2.86 -9.60 10.68
N THR A 144 -2.55 -10.55 9.81
CA THR A 144 -1.62 -11.66 10.07
C THR A 144 -0.19 -11.16 9.82
N LEU A 145 0.53 -10.80 10.89
CA LEU A 145 1.90 -10.27 10.77
C LEU A 145 2.86 -11.40 10.37
N LEU A 146 2.78 -12.54 11.05
CA LEU A 146 3.54 -13.74 10.68
C LEU A 146 2.80 -14.99 11.09
N ARG A 147 3.02 -16.07 10.33
CA ARG A 147 2.53 -17.42 10.60
C ARG A 147 3.71 -18.39 10.53
N SER A 148 3.96 -19.09 11.63
CA SER A 148 5.02 -20.09 11.73
C SER A 148 4.42 -21.49 11.57
N PHE A 149 4.95 -22.28 10.63
CA PHE A 149 4.49 -23.64 10.37
C PHE A 149 5.68 -24.56 10.10
N THR A 150 5.46 -25.86 10.28
CA THR A 150 6.47 -26.90 10.04
C THR A 150 6.06 -27.88 8.95
N HIS A 151 4.83 -27.78 8.42
CA HIS A 151 4.32 -28.64 7.36
C HIS A 151 3.58 -27.87 6.26
N LEU A 152 3.71 -28.36 5.03
CA LEU A 152 2.90 -28.02 3.85
C LEU A 152 2.10 -29.27 3.47
N GLY A 153 0.83 -29.33 3.88
CA GLY A 153 0.05 -30.55 3.85
C GLY A 153 0.73 -31.64 4.69
N ASN A 154 1.04 -32.77 4.06
CA ASN A 154 1.69 -33.91 4.71
C ASN A 154 3.23 -33.88 4.58
N ARG A 155 3.81 -32.81 4.05
CA ARG A 155 5.27 -32.68 3.85
C ARG A 155 5.87 -31.74 4.88
N GLU A 156 7.04 -32.08 5.40
CA GLU A 156 7.82 -31.15 6.22
C GLU A 156 8.19 -29.91 5.40
N ALA A 157 7.98 -28.74 6.00
CA ALA A 157 8.42 -27.48 5.45
C ALA A 157 9.90 -27.27 5.79
N GLY A 158 10.61 -26.52 4.93
CA GLY A 158 11.99 -26.14 5.23
C GLY A 158 12.10 -25.32 6.52
N PRO A 159 13.28 -25.26 7.15
CA PRO A 159 13.46 -24.63 8.47
C PRO A 159 13.09 -23.14 8.49
N THR A 160 13.14 -22.47 7.34
CA THR A 160 12.77 -21.05 7.18
C THR A 160 11.26 -20.79 7.29
N ALA A 161 10.41 -21.80 7.07
CA ALA A 161 8.95 -21.69 7.19
C ALA A 161 8.47 -21.39 8.62
N MET A 162 9.32 -21.65 9.60
CA MET A 162 9.04 -21.30 11.00
C MET A 162 9.16 -19.80 11.26
N ASN A 163 9.74 -19.02 10.34
CA ASN A 163 9.91 -17.58 10.47
C ASN A 163 10.64 -17.19 11.77
N LEU A 164 11.65 -17.95 12.19
CA LEU A 164 12.44 -17.60 13.38
C LEU A 164 13.36 -16.41 13.12
N GLY A 165 13.67 -15.64 14.16
CA GLY A 165 14.57 -14.50 14.12
C GLY A 165 13.85 -13.15 14.11
N ARG A 166 14.55 -12.13 13.59
CA ARG A 166 14.09 -10.74 13.61
C ARG A 166 13.12 -10.44 12.48
N HIS A 167 11.98 -9.86 12.85
CA HIS A 167 11.01 -9.31 11.90
C HIS A 167 10.66 -7.88 12.23
N ARG A 168 10.40 -7.10 11.19
CA ARG A 168 9.85 -5.75 11.28
C ARG A 168 8.63 -5.64 10.39
N PHE A 169 7.49 -5.29 10.98
CA PHE A 169 6.24 -5.04 10.27
C PHE A 169 5.89 -3.57 10.32
N ARG A 170 5.47 -3.01 9.19
CA ARG A 170 5.00 -1.63 9.07
C ARG A 170 3.58 -1.61 8.56
N TYR A 171 2.71 -0.96 9.33
CA TYR A 171 1.31 -0.77 9.00
C TYR A 171 0.84 0.55 9.62
N ALA A 172 -0.34 1.02 9.25
CA ALA A 172 -0.87 2.27 9.75
C ALA A 172 -2.39 2.23 9.86
N VAL A 173 -2.92 3.07 10.74
CA VAL A 173 -4.35 3.33 10.85
C VAL A 173 -4.59 4.78 10.42
N HIS A 174 -5.46 4.97 9.43
CA HIS A 174 -5.81 6.28 8.90
C HIS A 174 -7.30 6.56 9.09
N ALA A 175 -7.62 7.49 9.98
CA ALA A 175 -9.00 7.94 10.17
C ALA A 175 -9.38 9.01 9.14
N HIS A 176 -10.57 8.90 8.57
CA HIS A 176 -11.08 9.87 7.60
C HIS A 176 -12.58 10.14 7.81
N PRO A 177 -13.09 11.30 7.37
CA PRO A 177 -14.53 11.53 7.35
C PRO A 177 -15.19 10.67 6.26
N GLY A 178 -16.50 10.52 6.37
CA GLY A 178 -17.34 9.95 5.32
C GLY A 178 -16.95 8.55 4.86
N THR A 179 -17.04 8.37 3.55
CA THR A 179 -16.97 7.10 2.83
C THR A 179 -15.58 6.82 2.27
N ILE A 180 -15.44 5.72 1.53
CA ILE A 180 -14.24 5.40 0.73
C ILE A 180 -13.72 6.57 -0.13
N ARG A 181 -14.64 7.37 -0.69
CA ARG A 181 -14.30 8.52 -1.56
C ARG A 181 -13.58 9.64 -0.83
N ASP A 182 -13.95 9.83 0.43
CA ASP A 182 -13.41 10.85 1.31
C ASP A 182 -12.04 10.40 1.86
N GLY A 183 -11.94 9.11 2.20
CA GLY A 183 -10.71 8.51 2.72
C GLY A 183 -9.58 8.42 1.69
N LYS A 184 -9.91 8.14 0.43
CA LYS A 184 -8.96 7.99 -0.68
C LYS A 184 -7.83 7.01 -0.30
N ALA A 185 -8.20 5.90 0.34
CA ALA A 185 -7.23 4.97 0.91
C ALA A 185 -6.24 4.43 -0.13
N TRP A 186 -6.65 4.28 -1.40
CA TRP A 186 -5.77 3.93 -2.51
C TRP A 186 -4.60 4.92 -2.69
N LYS A 187 -4.82 6.24 -2.54
CA LYS A 187 -3.73 7.24 -2.56
C LYS A 187 -2.89 7.18 -1.29
N ARG A 188 -3.55 7.05 -0.14
CA ARG A 188 -2.88 7.02 1.18
C ARG A 188 -1.96 5.81 1.31
N ALA A 189 -2.40 4.64 0.86
CA ALA A 189 -1.65 3.40 0.84
C ALA A 189 -0.41 3.51 -0.06
N GLN A 190 -0.56 4.02 -1.30
CA GLN A 190 0.59 4.25 -2.19
C GLN A 190 1.60 5.24 -1.58
N SER A 191 1.13 6.32 -0.93
CA SER A 191 2.03 7.26 -0.23
C SER A 191 2.74 6.64 0.99
N PHE A 192 2.16 5.59 1.58
CA PHE A 192 2.73 4.89 2.74
C PHE A 192 3.82 3.91 2.30
N VAL A 193 3.57 3.13 1.24
CA VAL A 193 4.52 2.12 0.73
C VAL A 193 5.57 2.70 -0.23
N ARG A 194 5.41 3.94 -0.71
CA ARG A 194 6.36 4.64 -1.57
C ARG A 194 6.86 5.93 -0.91
N PRO A 195 7.82 5.84 0.04
CA PRO A 195 8.37 7.02 0.70
C PRO A 195 9.14 7.90 -0.29
N LEU A 196 9.24 9.20 0.04
CA LEU A 196 10.07 10.15 -0.71
C LEU A 196 11.53 9.69 -0.71
N ARG A 197 12.17 9.80 -1.87
CA ARG A 197 13.61 9.55 -2.02
C ARG A 197 14.34 10.88 -2.05
N VAL A 198 15.29 11.04 -1.14
CA VAL A 198 16.21 12.18 -1.15
C VAL A 198 17.42 11.79 -1.98
N VAL A 199 17.67 12.52 -3.06
CA VAL A 199 18.85 12.37 -3.90
C VAL A 199 19.72 13.61 -3.69
N GLY A 200 20.98 13.42 -3.30
CA GLY A 200 21.93 14.51 -3.13
C GLY A 200 22.30 15.16 -4.49
N PRO A 201 23.03 16.28 -4.48
CA PRO A 201 23.49 16.92 -5.71
C PRO A 201 24.28 15.91 -6.56
N VAL A 202 23.82 15.69 -7.79
CA VAL A 202 24.56 14.93 -8.79
C VAL A 202 25.75 15.79 -9.18
N MET A 203 26.92 15.54 -8.57
CA MET A 203 28.20 16.02 -9.09
C MET A 203 28.39 15.31 -10.44
N ALA A 204 27.92 15.92 -11.52
CA ALA A 204 28.16 15.41 -12.86
C ALA A 204 29.68 15.39 -13.06
N SER A 205 30.26 14.19 -13.08
CA SER A 205 31.65 13.98 -13.47
C SER A 205 31.83 14.49 -14.90
N ASN A 206 32.66 15.53 -15.06
CA ASN A 206 33.35 15.92 -16.28
C ASN A 206 32.52 16.10 -17.57
N VAL A 207 31.29 16.60 -17.48
CA VAL A 207 30.62 17.18 -18.65
C VAL A 207 30.64 18.70 -18.50
N ALA A 208 31.47 19.36 -19.32
CA ALA A 208 31.49 20.81 -19.42
C ALA A 208 30.06 21.31 -19.70
N PRO A 209 29.54 22.31 -18.96
CA PRO A 209 28.19 22.79 -19.14
C PRO A 209 28.08 23.56 -20.46
N THR A 210 27.78 22.86 -21.55
CA THR A 210 27.34 23.49 -22.79
C THR A 210 25.89 23.93 -22.59
N GLY A 211 25.70 25.19 -22.18
CA GLY A 211 24.39 25.80 -22.01
C GLY A 211 23.77 25.54 -20.65
N SER A 212 24.00 26.43 -19.70
CA SER A 212 23.43 26.41 -18.35
C SER A 212 21.91 26.66 -18.36
N ARG A 213 21.10 25.67 -18.74
CA ARG A 213 19.72 25.60 -18.25
C ARG A 213 19.74 24.93 -16.90
N ARG A 214 19.65 25.73 -15.84
CA ARG A 214 19.33 25.23 -14.51
C ARG A 214 18.04 24.42 -14.64
N ALA A 215 18.09 23.13 -14.28
CA ALA A 215 16.90 22.31 -14.23
C ALA A 215 15.86 23.00 -13.31
N PRO A 216 14.56 22.94 -13.65
CA PRO A 216 13.55 23.62 -12.86
C PRO A 216 13.54 23.06 -11.42
N ASP A 217 13.28 23.92 -10.44
CA ASP A 217 13.22 23.52 -9.03
C ASP A 217 12.11 22.46 -8.77
N SER A 218 11.16 22.30 -9.70
CA SER A 218 10.23 21.18 -9.74
C SER A 218 9.86 20.79 -11.18
N ALA A 219 9.66 19.50 -11.42
CA ALA A 219 9.15 18.98 -12.69
C ALA A 219 8.22 17.79 -12.44
N SER A 220 7.25 17.59 -13.33
CA SER A 220 6.35 16.44 -13.32
C SER A 220 6.36 15.80 -14.70
N LEU A 221 6.59 14.48 -14.77
CA LEU A 221 6.57 13.74 -16.04
C LEU A 221 5.15 13.53 -16.55
N ALA A 222 4.24 13.14 -15.65
CA ALA A 222 2.84 12.91 -15.94
C ALA A 222 1.98 13.19 -14.70
N ARG A 223 0.74 13.63 -14.92
CA ARG A 223 -0.27 13.86 -13.86
C ARG A 223 -1.66 13.50 -14.37
N VAL A 224 -2.49 13.00 -13.47
CA VAL A 224 -3.95 12.85 -13.64
C VAL A 224 -4.69 13.85 -12.75
N ASP A 225 -5.83 14.39 -13.17
CA ASP A 225 -6.61 15.36 -12.39
C ASP A 225 -7.80 14.80 -11.63
N ARG A 226 -8.03 13.48 -11.72
CA ARG A 226 -9.10 12.79 -11.00
C ARG A 226 -8.56 12.06 -9.79
N ASP A 227 -9.30 12.09 -8.70
CA ASP A 227 -8.91 11.42 -7.46
C ASP A 227 -9.06 9.90 -7.52
N ASN A 228 -10.05 9.43 -8.25
CA ASN A 228 -10.35 8.02 -8.44
C ASN A 228 -9.58 7.37 -9.61
N VAL A 229 -8.69 8.09 -10.29
CA VAL A 229 -7.82 7.54 -11.33
C VAL A 229 -6.37 7.58 -10.85
N MET A 230 -5.66 6.47 -11.00
CA MET A 230 -4.28 6.31 -10.56
C MET A 230 -3.37 5.98 -11.73
N LEU A 231 -2.19 6.61 -11.78
CA LEU A 231 -1.10 6.21 -12.66
C LEU A 231 -0.30 5.11 -11.97
N SER A 232 -0.34 3.88 -12.50
CA SER A 232 0.35 2.73 -11.91
C SER A 232 1.74 2.49 -12.47
N SER A 233 1.96 2.84 -13.74
CA SER A 233 3.24 2.67 -14.41
C SER A 233 3.52 3.80 -15.40
N LEU A 234 4.81 4.12 -15.52
CA LEU A 234 5.39 4.93 -16.58
C LEU A 234 6.73 4.29 -16.93
N ARG A 235 6.87 3.75 -18.14
CA ARG A 235 8.02 2.93 -18.55
C ARG A 235 8.50 3.36 -19.94
N ALA A 236 9.80 3.58 -20.10
CA ALA A 236 10.39 3.76 -21.42
C ALA A 236 10.38 2.44 -22.21
N LEU A 237 10.01 2.52 -23.49
CA LEU A 237 10.02 1.42 -24.44
C LEU A 237 11.27 1.49 -25.34
N PRO A 238 11.71 0.35 -25.90
CA PRO A 238 12.68 0.37 -26.99
C PRO A 238 12.20 1.29 -28.12
N GLY A 239 13.08 2.17 -28.61
CA GLY A 239 12.75 3.13 -29.68
C GLY A 239 12.31 4.53 -29.20
N GLY A 240 12.26 4.76 -27.89
CA GLY A 240 12.09 6.10 -27.30
C GLY A 240 10.65 6.49 -26.94
N ASP A 241 9.68 5.61 -27.21
CA ASP A 241 8.30 5.79 -26.74
C ASP A 241 8.17 5.48 -25.25
N VAL A 242 7.04 5.85 -24.65
CA VAL A 242 6.76 5.60 -23.24
C VAL A 242 5.42 4.87 -23.10
N GLU A 243 5.39 3.79 -22.33
CA GLU A 243 4.15 3.17 -21.87
C GLU A 243 3.70 3.84 -20.57
N MET A 244 2.42 4.17 -20.48
CA MET A 244 1.76 4.68 -19.29
C MET A 244 0.52 3.85 -19.01
N ARG A 245 0.34 3.38 -17.77
CA ARG A 245 -0.90 2.71 -17.35
C ARG A 245 -1.63 3.54 -16.32
N VAL A 246 -2.92 3.73 -16.58
CA VAL A 246 -3.87 4.33 -15.64
C VAL A 246 -5.02 3.39 -15.35
N TYR A 247 -5.59 3.49 -14.16
CA TYR A 247 -6.76 2.71 -13.78
C TYR A 247 -7.72 3.49 -12.90
N GLU A 248 -9.00 3.17 -13.02
CA GLU A 248 -10.06 3.67 -12.15
C GLU A 248 -10.16 2.80 -10.89
N THR A 249 -10.41 3.40 -9.73
CA THR A 249 -10.17 2.79 -8.42
C THR A 249 -11.42 2.41 -7.63
N VAL A 250 -12.56 3.08 -7.83
CA VAL A 250 -13.74 2.97 -6.94
C VAL A 250 -15.03 2.58 -7.67
N GLY A 251 -14.94 2.19 -8.94
CA GLY A 251 -16.07 1.71 -9.74
C GLY A 251 -16.92 2.83 -10.34
N GLU A 252 -16.31 3.97 -10.70
CA GLU A 252 -17.02 5.15 -11.21
C GLU A 252 -16.65 5.49 -12.65
N LEU A 253 -17.66 5.74 -13.49
CA LEU A 253 -17.46 6.35 -14.80
C LEU A 253 -16.97 7.80 -14.62
N CYS A 254 -15.85 8.16 -15.24
CA CYS A 254 -15.35 9.52 -15.17
C CYS A 254 -14.55 9.95 -16.41
N ASP A 255 -14.61 11.25 -16.72
CA ASP A 255 -13.68 11.87 -17.66
C ASP A 255 -12.46 12.42 -16.91
N VAL A 256 -11.27 12.03 -17.37
CA VAL A 256 -9.98 12.38 -16.79
C VAL A 256 -9.10 13.11 -17.81
N ARG A 257 -8.34 14.09 -17.33
CA ARG A 257 -7.27 14.72 -18.09
C ARG A 257 -5.91 14.16 -17.66
N LEU A 258 -5.16 13.71 -18.64
CA LEU A 258 -3.75 13.35 -18.51
C LEU A 258 -2.91 14.57 -18.91
N PHE A 259 -2.01 15.00 -18.04
CA PHE A 259 -1.08 16.09 -18.27
C PHE A 259 0.33 15.54 -18.43
N PHE A 260 1.06 16.00 -19.44
CA PHE A 260 2.42 15.55 -19.73
C PHE A 260 3.43 16.68 -19.55
N GLY A 261 4.52 16.39 -18.83
CA GLY A 261 5.68 17.29 -18.76
C GLY A 261 6.60 17.18 -19.96
N LEU A 262 6.49 16.07 -20.70
CA LEU A 262 7.25 15.76 -21.90
C LEU A 262 6.47 16.15 -23.16
N PRO A 263 7.14 16.44 -24.28
CA PRO A 263 6.45 16.70 -25.55
C PRO A 263 5.92 15.37 -26.11
N VAL A 264 4.60 15.18 -26.05
CA VAL A 264 3.91 13.99 -26.58
C VAL A 264 3.29 14.38 -27.92
N ALA A 265 3.64 13.67 -28.98
CA ALA A 265 3.07 13.85 -30.31
C ALA A 265 1.75 13.09 -30.46
N GLU A 266 1.63 11.93 -29.82
CA GLU A 266 0.46 11.05 -29.91
C GLU A 266 0.36 10.15 -28.67
N LEU A 267 -0.89 9.92 -28.24
CA LEU A 267 -1.24 8.91 -27.25
C LEU A 267 -2.13 7.86 -27.90
N THR A 268 -1.75 6.60 -27.78
CA THR A 268 -2.52 5.47 -28.29
C THR A 268 -2.94 4.56 -27.15
N VAL A 269 -4.23 4.24 -27.05
CA VAL A 269 -4.74 3.24 -26.10
C VAL A 269 -4.73 1.88 -26.79
N ALA A 270 -4.09 0.90 -26.18
CA ALA A 270 -4.02 -0.47 -26.68
C ALA A 270 -4.76 -1.45 -25.77
N ASP A 271 -5.17 -2.59 -26.34
CA ASP A 271 -5.67 -3.72 -25.58
C ASP A 271 -4.52 -4.58 -25.01
N LEU A 272 -4.84 -5.76 -24.45
CA LEU A 272 -3.83 -6.65 -23.86
C LEU A 272 -2.96 -7.38 -24.90
N ASN A 273 -3.29 -7.31 -26.19
CA ASN A 273 -2.52 -7.86 -27.31
C ASN A 273 -1.71 -6.78 -28.05
N ASP A 274 -1.57 -5.60 -27.45
CA ASP A 274 -0.93 -4.41 -28.03
C ASP A 274 -1.62 -3.88 -29.31
N GLU A 275 -2.88 -4.25 -29.56
CA GLU A 275 -3.65 -3.72 -30.68
C GLU A 275 -4.21 -2.34 -30.35
N THR A 276 -4.02 -1.39 -31.29
CA THR A 276 -4.46 -0.01 -31.11
C THR A 276 -5.98 0.08 -31.17
N LEU A 277 -6.60 0.47 -30.06
CA LEU A 277 -8.04 0.72 -29.97
C LEU A 277 -8.39 2.16 -30.39
N LYS A 278 -7.58 3.13 -29.95
CA LYS A 278 -7.85 4.56 -30.20
C LYS A 278 -6.58 5.39 -30.08
N SER A 279 -6.39 6.33 -31.02
CA SER A 279 -5.35 7.35 -30.95
C SER A 279 -5.92 8.72 -30.58
N PHE A 280 -5.09 9.51 -29.92
CA PHE A 280 -5.38 10.87 -29.49
C PHE A 280 -4.17 11.76 -29.80
N THR A 281 -4.42 12.89 -30.43
CA THR A 281 -3.44 13.98 -30.53
C THR A 281 -3.59 14.88 -29.29
N PRO A 282 -2.51 15.13 -28.51
CA PRO A 282 -2.59 16.02 -27.36
C PRO A 282 -3.01 17.44 -27.76
N ASP A 283 -3.89 18.04 -26.95
CA ASP A 283 -4.17 19.48 -26.97
C ASP A 283 -3.17 20.18 -26.05
N GLY A 284 -2.12 20.76 -26.64
CA GLY A 284 -0.96 21.26 -25.92
C GLY A 284 -0.23 20.15 -25.17
N LYS A 285 -0.42 20.10 -23.85
CA LYS A 285 0.18 19.10 -22.95
C LYS A 285 -0.84 18.14 -22.34
N THR A 286 -2.04 18.06 -22.91
CA THR A 286 -3.17 17.37 -22.29
C THR A 286 -3.89 16.43 -23.24
N VAL A 287 -4.29 15.26 -22.74
CA VAL A 287 -5.22 14.33 -23.40
C VAL A 287 -6.40 14.05 -22.47
N ARG A 288 -7.61 14.00 -23.03
CA ARG A 288 -8.83 13.61 -22.31
C ARG A 288 -9.17 12.16 -22.62
N LEU A 289 -9.41 11.38 -21.57
CA LEU A 289 -9.90 10.00 -21.67
C LEU A 289 -11.16 9.86 -20.83
N THR A 290 -12.04 8.95 -21.24
CA THR A 290 -13.14 8.45 -20.41
C THR A 290 -12.71 7.12 -19.81
N MET A 291 -12.85 6.97 -18.50
CA MET A 291 -12.57 5.75 -17.74
C MET A 291 -13.89 5.15 -17.28
N HIS A 292 -14.15 3.89 -17.62
CA HIS A 292 -15.26 3.11 -17.08
C HIS A 292 -14.95 2.58 -15.67
N PRO A 293 -15.97 2.16 -14.90
CA PRO A 293 -15.77 1.53 -13.59
C PRO A 293 -14.69 0.44 -13.60
N PHE A 294 -13.67 0.61 -12.75
CA PHE A 294 -12.51 -0.30 -12.64
C PHE A 294 -11.72 -0.54 -13.94
N GLU A 295 -11.87 0.33 -14.94
CA GLU A 295 -11.16 0.17 -16.20
C GLU A 295 -9.66 0.42 -16.03
N VAL A 296 -8.86 -0.44 -16.67
CA VAL A 296 -7.41 -0.25 -16.83
C VAL A 296 -7.14 0.13 -18.28
N LYS A 297 -6.46 1.26 -18.51
CA LYS A 297 -5.97 1.66 -19.83
C LYS A 297 -4.46 1.65 -19.86
N THR A 298 -3.90 0.89 -20.80
CA THR A 298 -2.48 0.97 -21.17
C THR A 298 -2.36 1.88 -22.38
N CYS A 299 -1.55 2.92 -22.23
CA CYS A 299 -1.36 3.97 -23.22
C CYS A 299 0.10 3.96 -23.70
N ARG A 300 0.32 3.95 -25.00
CA ARG A 300 1.60 4.24 -25.63
C ARG A 300 1.68 5.72 -25.95
N LEU A 301 2.72 6.38 -25.47
CA LEU A 301 3.04 7.79 -25.70
C LEU A 301 4.18 7.85 -26.71
N ARG A 302 3.91 8.37 -27.90
CA ARG A 302 4.95 8.72 -28.86
C ARG A 302 5.45 10.11 -28.54
N LEU A 303 6.71 10.21 -28.14
CA LEU A 303 7.32 11.51 -27.85
C LEU A 303 7.58 12.26 -29.15
N SER A 304 7.42 13.59 -29.12
CA SER A 304 7.90 14.43 -30.21
C SER A 304 9.42 14.28 -30.27
N ARG A 305 9.94 13.97 -31.46
CA ARG A 305 11.38 14.06 -31.71
C ARG A 305 11.67 15.52 -32.02
N ASP A 306 12.51 16.16 -31.21
CA ASP A 306 13.05 17.47 -31.58
C ASP A 306 13.74 17.31 -32.95
N SER A 307 13.42 18.22 -33.87
CA SER A 307 14.08 18.32 -35.18
C SER A 307 15.39 19.06 -35.04
#